data_AF-A0A7S6N3W0-F1
#
_entry.id   AF-A0A7S6N3W0-F1
#
_cell.length_a   1.000
_cell.length_b   1.000
_cell.length_c   1.000
_cell.angle_alpha   90.00
_cell.angle_beta   90.00
_cell.angle_gamma   90.00
#
_symmetry.space_group_name_H-M   'P 1'
#
loop_
_entity.id
_entity.type
_entity.pdbx_description
1 polymer ?
#
loop_
_entity_poly.entity_id
_entity_poly.type
_entity_poly.pdbx_seq_one_letter_code
_entity_poly.pdbx_strand_id
1 'polypeptide(L)'
;MSTTKRKPARSSTARAGPAARGRGEGKEKEKGKGQLKREATESLLVEAFGRIVERHGLRNVGVNEVVKEAGVGKALLYRYFGGLPGLVEAWGRQNRVWPRLVDMVPLSAAPDATAAEVLKKIVVRNAQVHRDDPVRVEMLADELMTPTAISGALGEIRKQVGRDHAALFARNRDFRNHHLFMVVMMAAASYLAMRAVKSPRFMGEDLADEATWARLMAEIEAVIERVAG
;
A
#
# COMPACT_ATOMS: atom_id res chain seq x y z
N MET A 1 5.28 -82.63 20.92
CA MET A 1 6.25 -83.07 19.87
C MET A 1 6.35 -81.92 18.87
N SER A 2 7.46 -81.31 18.50
CA SER A 2 8.88 -81.56 18.73
C SER A 2 9.62 -80.22 18.72
N THR A 3 10.66 -80.15 19.53
CA THR A 3 11.66 -79.08 19.65
C THR A 3 12.52 -78.93 18.40
N THR A 4 13.05 -77.73 18.12
CA THR A 4 14.50 -77.50 17.90
C THR A 4 14.86 -76.00 17.87
N LYS A 5 15.70 -75.59 18.81
CA LYS A 5 16.50 -74.35 18.81
C LYS A 5 17.72 -74.53 17.89
N ARG A 6 18.19 -73.48 17.21
CA ARG A 6 19.62 -73.08 17.17
C ARG A 6 19.82 -71.65 16.62
N LYS A 7 20.84 -71.01 17.19
CA LYS A 7 21.23 -69.58 17.14
C LYS A 7 22.48 -69.44 16.19
N PRO A 8 23.21 -68.30 16.16
CA PRO A 8 23.35 -67.35 15.06
C PRO A 8 24.69 -67.42 14.30
N ALA A 9 24.86 -66.61 13.24
CA ALA A 9 26.18 -66.32 12.65
C ALA A 9 26.39 -64.79 12.50
N ARG A 10 27.62 -64.37 12.75
CA ARG A 10 28.10 -62.99 12.96
C ARG A 10 28.55 -62.29 11.67
N SER A 11 28.43 -60.95 11.74
CA SER A 11 29.26 -59.85 11.23
C SER A 11 29.77 -59.84 9.78
N SER A 12 29.45 -58.73 9.10
CA SER A 12 30.44 -57.95 8.35
C SER A 12 30.09 -56.46 8.43
N THR A 13 31.14 -55.65 8.48
CA THR A 13 31.28 -54.28 8.96
C THR A 13 31.06 -53.20 7.89
N ALA A 14 30.87 -51.97 8.39
CA ALA A 14 31.18 -50.66 7.79
C ALA A 14 30.14 -49.99 6.88
N ARG A 15 29.53 -48.91 7.38
CA ARG A 15 29.96 -47.54 7.00
C ARG A 15 29.32 -46.46 7.88
N ALA A 16 30.17 -45.54 8.32
CA ALA A 16 29.83 -44.29 8.99
C ALA A 16 29.47 -43.20 7.97
N GLY A 17 28.65 -42.23 8.39
CA GLY A 17 28.51 -40.93 7.74
C GLY A 17 27.22 -40.19 8.14
N PRO A 18 27.30 -39.03 8.82
CA PRO A 18 26.12 -38.23 9.14
C PRO A 18 25.74 -37.38 7.93
N ALA A 19 24.50 -37.52 7.43
CA ALA A 19 23.99 -36.66 6.37
C ALA A 19 23.63 -35.29 6.94
N ALA A 20 24.28 -34.28 6.37
CA ALA A 20 24.33 -32.91 6.81
C ALA A 20 22.97 -32.19 6.78
N ARG A 21 22.80 -31.30 7.76
CA ARG A 21 21.87 -30.18 7.71
C ARG A 21 22.26 -29.28 6.53
N GLY A 22 21.36 -29.10 5.58
CA GLY A 22 21.44 -28.07 4.55
C GLY A 22 20.20 -27.18 4.64
N ARG A 23 20.16 -26.29 5.63
CA ARG A 23 19.30 -25.10 5.55
C ARG A 23 19.87 -24.24 4.43
N GLY A 24 19.18 -24.20 3.30
CA GLY A 24 19.38 -23.17 2.28
C GLY A 24 18.81 -21.85 2.81
N GLU A 25 19.46 -21.26 3.80
CA GLU A 25 19.32 -19.83 4.08
C GLU A 25 19.95 -19.10 2.89
N GLY A 26 19.11 -18.49 2.06
CA GLY A 26 19.57 -17.60 1.00
C GLY A 26 20.39 -16.49 1.64
N LYS A 27 21.72 -16.55 1.49
CA LYS A 27 22.60 -15.44 1.82
C LYS A 27 22.19 -14.26 0.95
N GLU A 28 21.51 -13.27 1.54
CA GLU A 28 21.45 -11.93 0.96
C GLU A 28 22.89 -11.49 0.69
N LYS A 29 23.24 -11.30 -0.59
CA LYS A 29 24.56 -10.80 -0.97
C LYS A 29 24.70 -9.39 -0.39
N GLU A 30 25.73 -9.18 0.43
CA GLU A 30 26.11 -7.86 0.94
C GLU A 30 26.19 -6.85 -0.21
N LYS A 31 25.41 -5.77 -0.13
CA LYS A 31 25.35 -4.74 -1.15
C LYS A 31 26.71 -4.03 -1.28
N GLY A 32 27.21 -3.88 -2.50
CA GLY A 32 28.47 -3.19 -2.74
C GLY A 32 28.42 -1.68 -2.39
N LYS A 33 29.56 -1.09 -2.00
CA LYS A 33 29.68 0.34 -1.62
C LYS A 33 29.04 1.32 -2.61
N GLY A 34 29.11 1.03 -3.92
CA GLY A 34 28.48 1.84 -4.96
C GLY A 34 26.96 1.81 -4.96
N GLN A 35 26.35 0.66 -4.64
CA GLN A 35 24.91 0.51 -4.51
C GLN A 35 24.39 1.26 -3.27
N LEU A 36 25.09 1.14 -2.15
CA LEU A 36 24.76 1.87 -0.92
C LEU A 36 24.79 3.40 -1.13
N LYS A 37 25.80 3.92 -1.83
CA LYS A 37 25.88 5.35 -2.15
C LYS A 37 24.72 5.83 -3.04
N ARG A 38 24.32 4.99 -4.00
CA ARG A 38 23.16 5.27 -4.86
C ARG A 38 21.87 5.33 -4.04
N GLU A 39 21.59 4.29 -3.25
CA GLU A 39 20.40 4.21 -2.40
C GLU A 39 20.31 5.40 -1.43
N ALA A 40 21.43 5.79 -0.80
CA ALA A 40 21.47 6.96 0.06
C ALA A 40 21.12 8.26 -0.69
N THR A 41 21.61 8.41 -1.92
CA THR A 41 21.33 9.60 -2.74
C THR A 41 19.88 9.62 -3.24
N GLU A 42 19.33 8.46 -3.60
CA GLU A 42 17.92 8.30 -3.94
C GLU A 42 17.03 8.68 -2.74
N SER A 43 17.37 8.24 -1.52
CA SER A 43 16.64 8.61 -0.29
C SER A 43 16.65 10.12 -0.06
N LEU A 44 17.80 10.78 -0.18
CA LEU A 44 17.91 12.23 -0.01
C LEU A 44 17.00 13.01 -0.95
N LEU A 45 16.91 12.59 -2.21
CA LEU A 45 16.04 13.21 -3.22
C LEU A 45 14.56 13.01 -2.90
N VAL A 46 14.17 11.78 -2.52
CA VAL A 46 12.78 11.45 -2.17
C VAL A 46 12.34 12.20 -0.91
N GLU A 47 13.17 12.20 0.14
CA GLU A 47 12.89 12.91 1.38
C GLU A 47 12.83 14.43 1.17
N ALA A 48 13.72 15.00 0.36
CA ALA A 48 13.67 16.41 0.00
C ALA A 48 12.38 16.78 -0.72
N PHE A 49 11.93 15.95 -1.68
CA PHE A 49 10.64 16.14 -2.32
C PHE A 49 9.49 16.12 -1.29
N GLY A 50 9.48 15.15 -0.38
CA GLY A 50 8.49 15.06 0.69
C GLY A 50 8.42 16.31 1.56
N ARG A 51 9.57 16.81 2.01
CA ARG A 51 9.64 18.05 2.82
C ARG A 51 9.11 19.27 2.07
N ILE A 52 9.33 19.37 0.76
CA ILE A 52 8.78 20.48 -0.04
C ILE A 52 7.27 20.37 -0.13
N VAL A 53 6.73 19.17 -0.41
CA VAL A 53 5.28 18.93 -0.49
C VAL A 53 4.60 19.25 0.83
N GLU A 54 5.18 18.84 1.96
CA GLU A 54 4.67 19.16 3.30
C GLU A 54 4.59 20.67 3.57
N ARG A 55 5.54 21.47 3.04
CA ARG A 55 5.59 22.92 3.28
C ARG A 55 4.76 23.75 2.30
N HIS A 56 4.69 23.34 1.03
CA HIS A 56 4.23 24.21 -0.06
C HIS A 56 3.16 23.55 -0.95
N GLY A 57 2.74 22.33 -0.63
CA GLY A 57 1.89 21.52 -1.50
C GLY A 57 2.60 21.12 -2.79
N LEU A 58 1.88 20.51 -3.74
CA LEU A 58 2.48 20.03 -4.98
C LEU A 58 2.68 21.12 -6.04
N ARG A 59 1.96 22.23 -5.94
CA ARG A 59 1.69 23.14 -7.07
C ARG A 59 2.90 23.94 -7.56
N ASN A 60 4.05 23.86 -6.90
CA ASN A 60 5.27 24.59 -7.28
C ASN A 60 6.55 23.76 -7.26
N VAL A 61 6.47 22.43 -7.09
CA VAL A 61 7.68 21.63 -6.95
C VAL A 61 8.45 21.56 -8.27
N GLY A 62 9.69 22.05 -8.26
CA GLY A 62 10.58 22.05 -9.41
C GLY A 62 11.86 21.24 -9.18
N VAL A 63 12.49 20.78 -10.27
CA VAL A 63 13.78 20.05 -10.21
C VAL A 63 14.83 20.83 -9.42
N ASN A 64 14.95 22.14 -9.66
CA ASN A 64 15.96 22.98 -9.01
C ASN A 64 15.71 23.13 -7.50
N GLU A 65 14.45 23.11 -7.07
CA GLU A 65 14.08 23.21 -5.66
C GLU A 65 14.44 21.93 -4.90
N VAL A 66 14.06 20.78 -5.46
CA VAL A 66 14.37 19.46 -4.90
C VAL A 66 15.88 19.25 -4.74
N VAL A 67 16.67 19.55 -5.79
CA VAL A 67 18.12 19.30 -5.75
C VAL A 67 18.82 20.23 -4.77
N LYS A 68 18.29 21.45 -4.58
CA LYS A 68 18.76 22.39 -3.56
C LYS A 68 18.44 21.89 -2.15
N GLU A 69 17.20 21.44 -1.91
CA GLU A 69 16.76 20.88 -0.62
C GLU A 69 17.51 19.58 -0.27
N ALA A 70 17.83 18.75 -1.26
CA ALA A 70 18.57 17.50 -1.07
C ALA A 70 20.09 17.70 -0.95
N GLY A 71 20.62 18.85 -1.37
CA GLY A 71 22.07 19.09 -1.45
C GLY A 71 22.79 18.21 -2.48
N VAL A 72 22.10 17.81 -3.56
CA VAL A 72 22.66 16.92 -4.60
C VAL A 72 22.68 17.61 -5.97
N GLY A 73 23.54 17.13 -6.88
CA GLY A 73 23.61 17.68 -8.23
C GLY A 73 22.40 17.29 -9.10
N LYS A 74 21.93 18.21 -9.94
CA LYS A 74 20.81 18.00 -10.89
C LYS A 74 20.96 16.76 -11.76
N ALA A 75 22.19 16.45 -12.19
CA ALA A 75 22.48 15.25 -12.99
C ALA A 75 22.09 13.95 -12.29
N LEU A 76 22.18 13.88 -10.95
CA LEU A 76 21.83 12.68 -10.18
C LEU A 76 20.32 12.43 -10.17
N LEU A 77 19.51 13.49 -10.05
CA LEU A 77 18.05 13.37 -10.13
C LEU A 77 17.63 12.78 -11.48
N TYR A 78 18.13 13.31 -12.59
CA TYR A 78 17.83 12.75 -13.93
C TYR A 78 18.39 11.34 -14.10
N ARG A 79 19.58 11.05 -13.58
CA ARG A 79 20.18 9.71 -13.66
C ARG A 79 19.37 8.65 -12.92
N TYR A 80 18.83 8.98 -11.74
CA TYR A 80 18.14 8.00 -10.89
C TYR A 80 16.64 7.92 -11.16
N PHE A 81 16.02 9.05 -11.53
CA PHE A 81 14.56 9.13 -11.65
C PHE A 81 14.08 9.56 -13.04
N GLY A 82 14.97 9.84 -14.01
CA GLY A 82 14.57 10.31 -15.34
C GLY A 82 13.93 11.70 -15.36
N GLY A 83 13.97 12.43 -14.24
CA GLY A 83 13.35 13.73 -14.06
C GLY A 83 12.39 13.76 -12.87
N LEU A 84 11.65 14.86 -12.76
CA LEU A 84 10.69 15.05 -11.67
C LEU A 84 9.56 14.01 -11.66
N PRO A 85 8.98 13.56 -12.80
CA PRO A 85 7.90 12.57 -12.78
C PRO A 85 8.28 11.24 -12.12
N GLY A 86 9.47 10.68 -12.43
CA GLY A 86 9.91 9.44 -11.81
C GLY A 86 10.25 9.59 -10.32
N LEU A 87 10.63 10.80 -9.89
CA LEU A 87 10.83 11.10 -8.47
C LEU A 87 9.48 11.12 -7.74
N VAL A 88 8.46 11.76 -8.31
CA VAL A 88 7.09 11.76 -7.79
C VAL A 88 6.55 10.35 -7.70
N GLU A 89 6.78 9.53 -8.72
CA GLU A 89 6.35 8.13 -8.74
C GLU A 89 7.03 7.31 -7.61
N ALA A 90 8.35 7.48 -7.43
CA ALA A 90 9.10 6.82 -6.37
C ALA A 90 8.63 7.27 -4.98
N TRP A 91 8.50 8.58 -4.77
CA TRP A 91 8.01 9.14 -3.52
C TRP A 91 6.59 8.68 -3.22
N GLY A 92 5.68 8.71 -4.21
CA GLY A 92 4.28 8.35 -4.01
C GLY A 92 4.08 6.87 -3.70
N ARG A 93 4.93 5.99 -4.27
CA ARG A 93 5.00 4.57 -3.90
C ARG A 93 5.50 4.37 -2.46
N GLN A 94 6.58 5.05 -2.08
CA GLN A 94 7.16 4.93 -0.73
C GLN A 94 6.19 5.41 0.35
N ASN A 95 5.50 6.53 0.11
CA ASN A 95 4.58 7.15 1.07
C ASN A 95 3.15 6.62 0.99
N ARG A 96 2.87 5.66 0.11
CA ARG A 96 1.56 5.00 -0.03
C ARG A 96 0.42 6.03 -0.16
N VAL A 97 0.57 6.97 -1.09
CA VAL A 97 -0.40 8.06 -1.32
C VAL A 97 -1.80 7.50 -1.54
N TRP A 98 -1.92 6.45 -2.35
CA TRP A 98 -3.11 5.62 -2.39
C TRP A 98 -2.84 4.34 -1.59
N PRO A 99 -3.60 4.09 -0.52
CA PRO A 99 -3.41 2.89 0.26
C PRO A 99 -3.84 1.67 -0.58
N ARG A 100 -3.04 0.62 -0.58
CA ARG A 100 -3.38 -0.61 -1.32
C ARG A 100 -4.38 -1.40 -0.49
N LEU A 101 -5.27 -2.10 -1.17
CA LEU A 101 -6.32 -2.85 -0.49
C LEU A 101 -5.77 -3.95 0.42
N VAL A 102 -4.67 -4.57 0.00
CA VAL A 102 -3.91 -5.55 0.79
C VAL A 102 -3.37 -4.99 2.11
N ASP A 103 -3.14 -3.67 2.19
CA ASP A 103 -2.66 -3.02 3.41
C ASP A 103 -3.82 -2.64 4.37
N MET A 104 -5.07 -2.70 3.92
CA MET A 104 -6.24 -2.27 4.70
C MET A 104 -6.86 -3.42 5.50
N VAL A 105 -6.90 -4.62 4.91
CA VAL A 105 -7.43 -5.82 5.57
C VAL A 105 -6.66 -7.02 5.02
N PRO A 106 -6.14 -7.93 5.85
CA PRO A 106 -5.75 -9.23 5.35
C PRO A 106 -7.02 -9.91 4.89
N LEU A 107 -7.24 -10.02 3.58
CA LEU A 107 -8.46 -10.62 3.00
C LEU A 107 -8.66 -12.09 3.41
N SER A 108 -7.67 -12.68 4.09
CA SER A 108 -7.68 -14.02 4.68
C SER A 108 -8.00 -14.05 6.18
N ALA A 109 -8.27 -12.91 6.84
CA ALA A 109 -8.18 -12.79 8.30
C ALA A 109 -9.32 -13.42 9.11
N ALA A 110 -10.35 -13.97 8.47
CA ALA A 110 -11.32 -14.81 9.16
C ALA A 110 -11.88 -15.82 8.16
N PRO A 111 -11.70 -17.14 8.40
CA PRO A 111 -12.26 -18.20 7.56
C PRO A 111 -13.78 -18.08 7.37
N ASP A 112 -14.45 -17.45 8.34
CA ASP A 112 -15.92 -17.34 8.41
C ASP A 112 -16.45 -15.93 8.15
N ALA A 113 -15.59 -14.97 7.76
CA ALA A 113 -16.07 -13.62 7.51
C ALA A 113 -16.96 -13.56 6.26
N THR A 114 -18.09 -12.88 6.37
CA THR A 114 -18.97 -12.64 5.23
C THR A 114 -18.37 -11.60 4.28
N ALA A 115 -18.87 -11.57 3.05
CA ALA A 115 -18.49 -10.54 2.08
C ALA A 115 -18.75 -9.14 2.66
N ALA A 116 -19.95 -8.88 3.19
CA ALA A 116 -20.30 -7.63 3.84
C ALA A 116 -19.31 -7.21 4.92
N GLU A 117 -18.93 -8.12 5.83
CA GLU A 117 -17.98 -7.80 6.92
C GLU A 117 -16.62 -7.34 6.39
N VAL A 118 -16.12 -7.98 5.33
CA VAL A 118 -14.84 -7.58 4.74
C VAL A 118 -14.98 -6.26 3.98
N LEU A 119 -16.05 -6.08 3.20
CA LEU A 119 -16.29 -4.85 2.46
C LEU A 119 -16.44 -3.64 3.39
N LYS A 120 -17.17 -3.77 4.51
CA LYS A 120 -17.30 -2.74 5.55
C LYS A 120 -15.92 -2.30 6.07
N LYS A 121 -15.10 -3.28 6.50
CA LYS A 121 -13.75 -3.00 7.01
C LYS A 121 -12.88 -2.26 6.00
N ILE A 122 -12.95 -2.66 4.72
CA ILE A 122 -12.20 -1.99 3.65
C ILE A 122 -12.63 -0.53 3.50
N VAL A 123 -13.93 -0.27 3.36
CA VAL A 123 -14.45 1.08 3.06
C VAL A 123 -14.21 2.03 4.23
N VAL A 124 -14.49 1.58 5.46
CA VAL A 124 -14.26 2.38 6.67
C VAL A 124 -12.77 2.65 6.86
N ARG A 125 -11.91 1.64 6.66
CA ARG A 125 -10.45 1.85 6.75
C ARG A 125 -9.95 2.82 5.70
N ASN A 126 -10.46 2.76 4.47
CA ASN A 126 -10.13 3.73 3.42
C ASN A 126 -10.52 5.15 3.82
N ALA A 127 -11.74 5.35 4.33
CA ALA A 127 -12.18 6.65 4.82
C ALA A 127 -11.24 7.19 5.91
N GLN A 128 -10.93 6.36 6.90
CA GLN A 128 -10.08 6.72 8.03
C GLN A 128 -8.66 7.10 7.59
N VAL A 129 -8.05 6.30 6.72
CA VAL A 129 -6.69 6.57 6.22
C VAL A 129 -6.60 7.89 5.46
N HIS A 130 -7.67 8.31 4.79
CA HIS A 130 -7.73 9.64 4.19
C HIS A 130 -7.96 10.75 5.21
N ARG A 131 -8.86 10.53 6.18
CA ARG A 131 -9.20 11.53 7.20
C ARG A 131 -8.02 11.83 8.14
N ASP A 132 -7.21 10.83 8.44
CA ASP A 132 -6.03 10.94 9.32
C ASP A 132 -4.81 11.58 8.65
N ASP A 133 -4.86 11.83 7.33
CA ASP A 133 -3.69 12.29 6.55
C ASP A 133 -4.06 13.47 5.64
N PRO A 134 -4.01 14.71 6.17
CA PRO A 134 -4.32 15.91 5.41
C PRO A 134 -3.44 16.14 4.18
N VAL A 135 -2.17 15.69 4.25
CA VAL A 135 -1.23 15.78 3.13
C VAL A 135 -1.72 14.88 2.00
N ARG A 136 -2.11 13.63 2.29
CA ARG A 136 -2.71 12.72 1.31
C ARG A 136 -3.95 13.32 0.65
N VAL A 137 -4.84 13.94 1.41
CA VAL A 137 -6.03 14.61 0.86
C VAL A 137 -5.69 15.73 -0.11
N GLU A 138 -4.64 16.50 0.17
CA GLU A 138 -4.16 17.54 -0.73
C GLU A 138 -3.66 16.95 -2.05
N MET A 139 -2.93 15.84 -2.00
CA MET A 139 -2.45 15.17 -3.21
C MET A 139 -3.58 14.63 -4.07
N LEU A 140 -4.61 14.05 -3.44
CA LEU A 140 -5.81 13.58 -4.13
C LEU A 140 -6.56 14.73 -4.81
N ALA A 141 -6.69 15.85 -4.13
CA ALA A 141 -7.33 17.04 -4.69
C ALA A 141 -6.52 17.60 -5.87
N ASP A 142 -5.19 17.66 -5.75
CA ASP A 142 -4.31 18.15 -6.81
C ASP A 142 -4.28 17.21 -8.03
N GLU A 143 -4.26 15.88 -7.83
CA GLU A 143 -4.40 14.89 -8.91
C GLU A 143 -5.67 15.14 -9.73
N LEU A 144 -6.79 15.40 -9.06
CA LEU A 144 -8.10 15.57 -9.67
C LEU A 144 -8.28 16.91 -10.37
N MET A 145 -7.76 17.99 -9.78
CA MET A 145 -8.10 19.37 -10.20
C MET A 145 -7.09 20.00 -11.16
N THR A 146 -5.82 19.56 -11.18
CA THR A 146 -4.78 20.24 -11.96
C THR A 146 -3.92 19.27 -12.77
N PRO A 147 -4.12 19.15 -14.10
CA PRO A 147 -3.23 18.39 -14.97
C PRO A 147 -1.82 19.03 -15.00
N THR A 148 -0.85 18.38 -14.38
CA THR A 148 0.57 18.76 -14.36
C THR A 148 1.43 17.50 -14.57
N ALA A 149 2.74 17.67 -14.80
CA ALA A 149 3.66 16.54 -14.85
C ALA A 149 3.66 15.71 -13.54
N ILE A 150 3.34 16.35 -12.41
CA ILE A 150 3.20 15.71 -11.10
C ILE A 150 1.90 14.90 -11.04
N SER A 151 0.77 15.46 -11.51
CA SER A 151 -0.50 14.73 -11.52
C SER A 151 -0.50 13.53 -12.48
N GLY A 152 0.28 13.60 -13.57
CA GLY A 152 0.49 12.44 -14.46
C GLY A 152 1.17 11.25 -13.76
N ALA A 153 2.23 11.51 -13.00
CA ALA A 153 2.93 10.47 -12.24
C ALA A 153 2.06 9.89 -11.11
N LEU A 154 1.32 10.75 -10.41
CA LEU A 154 0.31 10.35 -9.43
C LEU A 154 -0.79 9.47 -10.05
N GLY A 155 -1.26 9.83 -11.24
CA GLY A 155 -2.22 9.05 -12.01
C GLY A 155 -1.72 7.65 -12.37
N GLU A 156 -0.44 7.47 -12.67
CA GLU A 156 0.13 6.14 -12.91
C GLU A 156 0.18 5.27 -11.64
N ILE A 157 0.50 5.87 -10.49
CA ILE A 157 0.38 5.16 -9.19
C ILE A 157 -1.08 4.74 -8.98
N ARG A 158 -2.03 5.65 -9.21
CA ARG A 158 -3.46 5.38 -9.05
C ARG A 158 -3.94 4.25 -9.96
N LYS A 159 -3.51 4.24 -11.22
CA LYS A 159 -3.80 3.16 -12.18
C LYS A 159 -3.24 1.83 -11.71
N GLN A 160 -2.01 1.80 -11.18
CA GLN A 160 -1.44 0.57 -10.63
C GLN A 160 -2.24 0.05 -9.45
N VAL A 161 -2.61 0.93 -8.50
CA VAL A 161 -3.45 0.56 -7.35
C VAL A 161 -4.81 0.02 -7.81
N GLY A 162 -5.40 0.62 -8.84
CA GLY A 162 -6.63 0.12 -9.46
C GLY A 162 -6.48 -1.29 -10.06
N ARG A 163 -5.35 -1.57 -10.74
CA ARG A 163 -5.03 -2.91 -11.24
C ARG A 163 -4.87 -3.93 -10.11
N ASP A 164 -4.16 -3.55 -9.04
CA ASP A 164 -3.96 -4.41 -7.88
C ASP A 164 -5.30 -4.74 -7.19
N HIS A 165 -6.17 -3.75 -7.05
CA HIS A 165 -7.53 -3.95 -6.56
C HIS A 165 -8.29 -4.91 -7.48
N ALA A 166 -8.40 -4.62 -8.78
CA ALA A 166 -9.12 -5.46 -9.73
C ALA A 166 -8.65 -6.93 -9.72
N ALA A 167 -7.33 -7.15 -9.68
CA ALA A 167 -6.75 -8.49 -9.60
C ALA A 167 -7.14 -9.22 -8.31
N LEU A 168 -7.20 -8.50 -7.19
CA LEU A 168 -7.58 -9.04 -5.88
C LEU A 168 -9.07 -9.42 -5.83
N PHE A 169 -9.94 -8.52 -6.31
CA PHE A 169 -11.38 -8.75 -6.44
C PHE A 169 -11.69 -9.91 -7.39
N ALA A 170 -10.97 -10.04 -8.51
CA ALA A 170 -11.20 -11.10 -9.47
C ALA A 170 -10.91 -12.50 -8.90
N ARG A 171 -10.01 -12.63 -7.93
CA ARG A 171 -9.58 -13.91 -7.33
C ARG A 171 -10.52 -14.43 -6.24
N ASN A 172 -11.42 -13.59 -5.72
CA ASN A 172 -12.37 -13.96 -4.69
C ASN A 172 -13.80 -13.87 -5.26
N ARG A 173 -14.55 -14.98 -5.17
CA ARG A 173 -15.89 -15.08 -5.79
C ARG A 173 -16.84 -14.01 -5.26
N ASP A 174 -16.85 -13.80 -3.95
CA ASP A 174 -17.80 -12.90 -3.31
C ASP A 174 -17.45 -11.45 -3.65
N PHE A 175 -16.16 -11.11 -3.67
CA PHE A 175 -15.71 -9.78 -4.09
C PHE A 175 -15.96 -9.49 -5.57
N ARG A 176 -15.83 -10.49 -6.45
CA ARG A 176 -16.08 -10.30 -7.90
C ARG A 176 -17.47 -9.75 -8.17
N ASN A 177 -18.48 -10.20 -7.43
CA ASN A 177 -19.88 -9.77 -7.58
C ASN A 177 -20.12 -8.32 -7.10
N HIS A 178 -19.25 -7.79 -6.24
CA HIS A 178 -19.40 -6.47 -5.63
C HIS A 178 -18.35 -5.45 -6.09
N HIS A 179 -17.58 -5.75 -7.14
CA HIS A 179 -16.47 -4.88 -7.57
C HIS A 179 -16.89 -3.43 -7.85
N LEU A 180 -17.90 -3.21 -8.71
CA LEU A 180 -18.34 -1.86 -9.05
C LEU A 180 -19.01 -1.16 -7.86
N PHE A 181 -19.76 -1.90 -7.06
CA PHE A 181 -20.30 -1.39 -5.80
C PHE A 181 -19.19 -0.88 -4.88
N MET A 182 -18.09 -1.63 -4.76
CA MET A 182 -16.93 -1.22 -3.99
C MET A 182 -16.23 0.02 -4.56
N VAL A 183 -16.15 0.18 -5.88
CA VAL A 183 -15.61 1.41 -6.48
C VAL A 183 -16.45 2.62 -6.04
N VAL A 184 -17.78 2.51 -6.05
CA VAL A 184 -18.69 3.57 -5.61
C VAL A 184 -18.54 3.86 -4.12
N MET A 185 -18.55 2.83 -3.27
CA MET A 185 -18.43 3.02 -1.82
C MET A 185 -17.08 3.61 -1.40
N MET A 186 -16.00 3.19 -2.06
CA MET A 186 -14.66 3.75 -1.84
C MET A 186 -14.60 5.22 -2.26
N ALA A 187 -15.20 5.57 -3.41
CA ALA A 187 -15.27 6.96 -3.86
C ALA A 187 -16.08 7.84 -2.90
N ALA A 188 -17.24 7.36 -2.44
CA ALA A 188 -18.06 8.06 -1.45
C ALA A 188 -17.31 8.28 -0.13
N ALA A 189 -16.69 7.23 0.40
CA ALA A 189 -15.89 7.29 1.62
C ALA A 189 -14.69 8.24 1.49
N SER A 190 -13.94 8.17 0.39
CA SER A 190 -12.83 9.10 0.14
C SER A 190 -13.31 10.54 0.01
N TYR A 191 -14.43 10.81 -0.67
CA TYR A 191 -14.98 12.16 -0.79
C TYR A 191 -15.36 12.74 0.58
N LEU A 192 -16.08 11.96 1.41
CA LEU A 192 -16.46 12.39 2.76
C LEU A 192 -15.22 12.65 3.62
N ALA A 193 -14.20 11.80 3.55
CA ALA A 193 -12.94 12.01 4.26
C ALA A 193 -12.21 13.29 3.80
N MET A 194 -12.13 13.52 2.48
CA MET A 194 -11.55 14.75 1.93
C MET A 194 -12.31 16.00 2.40
N ARG A 195 -13.65 15.93 2.46
CA ARG A 195 -14.49 17.00 3.01
C ARG A 195 -14.22 17.22 4.48
N ALA A 196 -14.19 16.16 5.30
CA ALA A 196 -13.87 16.26 6.73
C ALA A 196 -12.55 17.01 6.99
N VAL A 197 -11.56 16.82 6.11
CA VAL A 197 -10.25 17.48 6.23
C VAL A 197 -10.25 18.92 5.70
N LYS A 198 -10.81 19.18 4.51
CA LYS A 198 -10.64 20.47 3.81
C LYS A 198 -11.83 21.42 3.94
N SER A 199 -13.05 20.90 4.08
CA SER A 199 -14.29 21.69 4.14
C SER A 199 -15.37 20.89 4.91
N PRO A 200 -15.24 20.83 6.24
CA PRO A 200 -15.97 19.87 7.07
C PRO A 200 -17.46 20.16 7.20
N ARG A 201 -17.88 21.41 6.98
CA ARG A 201 -19.31 21.74 6.91
C ARG A 201 -19.88 21.26 5.59
N PHE A 202 -20.79 20.30 5.64
CA PHE A 202 -21.41 19.70 4.45
C PHE A 202 -22.85 19.30 4.76
N MET A 203 -23.79 19.75 3.92
CA MET A 203 -25.21 19.42 4.06
C MET A 203 -25.78 19.69 5.47
N GLY A 204 -25.28 20.71 6.17
CA GLY A 204 -25.71 21.07 7.53
C GLY A 204 -24.98 20.35 8.66
N GLU A 205 -24.17 19.33 8.35
CA GLU A 205 -23.41 18.54 9.33
C GLU A 205 -21.96 19.01 9.43
N ASP A 206 -21.30 18.71 10.55
CA ASP A 206 -19.87 18.91 10.75
C ASP A 206 -19.13 17.57 10.64
N LEU A 207 -18.50 17.31 9.50
CA LEU A 207 -17.77 16.08 9.23
C LEU A 207 -16.48 15.92 10.06
N ALA A 208 -15.98 17.00 10.67
CA ALA A 208 -14.82 16.93 11.56
C ALA A 208 -15.20 16.40 12.96
N ASP A 209 -16.47 16.48 13.34
CA ASP A 209 -16.98 15.94 14.60
C ASP A 209 -17.02 14.40 14.57
N GLU A 210 -16.49 13.77 15.62
CA GLU A 210 -16.38 12.30 15.68
C GLU A 210 -17.74 11.60 15.76
N ALA A 211 -18.72 12.17 16.45
CA ALA A 211 -20.05 11.56 16.55
C ALA A 211 -20.76 11.61 15.19
N THR A 212 -20.62 12.70 14.46
CA THR A 212 -21.15 12.87 13.11
C THR A 212 -20.44 11.95 12.11
N TRP A 213 -19.11 11.86 12.19
CA TRP A 213 -18.34 10.92 11.37
C TRP A 213 -18.74 9.47 11.60
N ALA A 214 -18.89 9.06 12.86
CA ALA A 214 -19.30 7.71 13.22
C ALA A 214 -20.69 7.37 12.66
N ARG A 215 -21.66 8.30 12.74
CA ARG A 215 -22.99 8.13 12.13
C ARG A 215 -22.91 7.95 10.61
N LEU A 216 -22.09 8.74 9.93
CA LEU A 216 -21.90 8.62 8.47
C LEU A 216 -21.27 7.29 8.06
N MET A 217 -20.28 6.81 8.82
CA MET A 217 -19.69 5.50 8.55
C MET A 217 -20.69 4.37 8.78
N ALA A 218 -21.55 4.48 9.81
CA ALA A 218 -22.62 3.53 10.05
C ALA A 218 -23.63 3.46 8.89
N GLU A 219 -23.97 4.60 8.26
CA GLU A 219 -24.82 4.61 7.06
C GLU A 219 -24.16 3.90 5.87
N ILE A 220 -22.87 4.13 5.64
CA ILE A 220 -22.07 3.40 4.65
C ILE A 220 -22.11 1.88 4.91
N GLU A 221 -21.90 1.47 6.16
CA GLU A 221 -21.92 0.06 6.55
C GLU A 221 -23.31 -0.56 6.38
N ALA A 222 -24.38 0.17 6.69
CA ALA A 222 -25.75 -0.30 6.49
C ALA A 222 -26.09 -0.52 5.01
N VAL A 223 -25.60 0.33 4.12
CA VAL A 223 -25.75 0.14 2.66
C VAL A 223 -24.98 -1.10 2.20
N ILE A 224 -23.75 -1.31 2.70
CA ILE A 224 -22.96 -2.50 2.38
C ILE A 224 -23.66 -3.77 2.85
N GLU A 225 -24.21 -3.77 4.07
CA GLU A 225 -24.95 -4.90 4.62
C GLU A 225 -26.14 -5.29 3.74
N ARG A 226 -26.93 -4.32 3.28
CA ARG A 226 -28.10 -4.59 2.43
C ARG A 226 -27.75 -5.19 1.07
N VAL A 227 -26.55 -4.94 0.57
CA VAL A 227 -26.12 -5.36 -0.78
C VAL A 227 -25.30 -6.65 -0.75
N ALA A 228 -24.52 -6.88 0.31
CA ALA A 228 -23.54 -7.96 0.39
C ALA A 228 -23.68 -8.87 1.63
N GLY A 229 -24.70 -8.63 2.46
CA GLY A 229 -25.06 -9.46 3.64
C GLY A 229 -25.99 -10.61 3.30
#